data_AF-A0A924ZR05-F1
#
_entry.id   AF-A0A924ZR05-F1
#
_cell.length_a   1.000
_cell.length_b   1.000
_cell.length_c   1.000
_cell.angle_alpha   90.00
_cell.angle_beta   90.00
_cell.angle_gamma   90.00
#
_symmetry.space_group_name_H-M   'P 1'
#
loop_
_entity.id
_entity.type
_entity.pdbx_description
1 polymer ?
#
loop_
_entity_poly.entity_id
_entity_poly.type
_entity_poly.pdbx_seq_one_letter_code
_entity_poly.pdbx_strand_id
1 'polypeptide(L)' 'MKIPFNKPYLTGKELVYIGDAVKKGKISGNGYYTNLCQDFFKNKYGFNKCLLTTSCTDAL' A
#
# COMPACT_ATOMS: atom_id res chain seq x y z
N MET A 1 -33.00 2.81 3.00
CA MET A 1 -31.64 2.55 2.49
C MET A 1 -30.71 3.57 3.12
N LYS A 2 -29.67 3.15 3.86
CA LYS A 2 -28.76 4.08 4.56
C LYS A 2 -27.53 4.33 3.68
N ILE A 3 -27.33 5.57 3.23
CA ILE A 3 -26.16 5.96 2.44
C ILE A 3 -25.03 6.35 3.41
N PRO A 4 -23.89 5.65 3.42
CA PRO A 4 -22.77 5.99 4.30
C PRO A 4 -22.04 7.24 3.81
N PHE A 5 -21.47 8.01 4.74
CA PHE A 5 -20.62 9.17 4.42
C PHE A 5 -19.35 8.75 3.66
N ASN A 6 -18.74 7.63 4.04
CA ASN A 6 -17.60 7.04 3.35
C ASN A 6 -17.77 5.52 3.28
N LYS A 7 -17.42 4.95 2.13
CA LYS A 7 -17.31 3.50 1.92
C LYS A 7 -15.95 3.25 1.29
N PRO A 8 -15.06 2.46 1.93
CA PRO A 8 -13.77 2.11 1.35
C PRO A 8 -13.93 1.54 -0.05
N TYR A 9 -13.11 2.04 -0.99
CA TYR A 9 -13.09 1.55 -2.35
C TYR A 9 -12.27 0.26 -2.43
N LEU A 10 -12.80 -0.75 -3.12
CA LEU A 10 -12.14 -2.03 -3.35
C LEU A 10 -11.99 -2.22 -4.87
N THR A 11 -10.75 -2.43 -5.31
CA THR A 11 -10.34 -2.73 -6.69
C THR A 11 -10.57 -4.19 -7.09
N GLY A 12 -10.60 -5.13 -6.12
CA GLY A 12 -10.88 -6.55 -6.31
C GLY A 12 -9.66 -7.48 -6.32
N LYS A 13 -8.42 -6.96 -6.27
CA LYS A 13 -7.18 -7.76 -6.21
C LYS A 13 -6.50 -7.77 -4.85
N GLU A 14 -7.09 -7.12 -3.84
CA GLU A 14 -6.50 -6.92 -2.52
C GLU A 14 -6.10 -8.26 -1.88
N LEU A 15 -7.04 -9.20 -1.80
CA LEU A 15 -6.81 -10.51 -1.19
C LEU A 15 -5.77 -11.34 -1.95
N VAL A 16 -5.67 -11.15 -3.27
CA VAL A 16 -4.67 -11.84 -4.11
C VAL A 16 -3.27 -11.36 -3.74
N TYR A 17 -3.06 -10.04 -3.65
CA TYR A 17 -1.76 -9.48 -3.30
C TYR A 17 -1.38 -9.71 -1.84
N ILE A 18 -2.35 -9.70 -0.92
CA ILE A 18 -2.14 -10.09 0.48
C ILE A 18 -1.69 -11.55 0.55
N GLY A 19 -2.39 -12.46 -0.13
CA GLY A 19 -2.02 -13.88 -0.17
C GLY A 19 -0.64 -14.13 -0.79
N ASP A 20 -0.28 -13.39 -1.84
CA ASP A 20 1.05 -13.45 -2.43
C ASP A 20 2.14 -12.92 -1.48
N ALA A 21 1.89 -11.85 -0.72
CA ALA A 21 2.82 -11.35 0.28
C ALA A 21 3.11 -12.40 1.37
N VAL A 22 2.07 -13.12 1.83
CA VAL A 22 2.20 -14.23 2.78
C VAL A 22 3.03 -15.36 2.18
N LYS A 23 2.73 -15.76 0.93
CA LYS A 23 3.49 -16.82 0.22
C LYS A 23 4.98 -16.48 0.04
N LYS A 24 5.31 -15.20 -0.13
CA LYS A 24 6.71 -14.71 -0.19
C LYS A 24 7.43 -14.76 1.16
N GLY A 25 6.74 -15.05 2.26
CA GLY A 25 7.33 -15.24 3.59
C GLY A 25 7.82 -13.95 4.27
N LYS A 26 7.57 -12.77 3.70
CA LYS A 26 7.94 -11.48 4.29
C LYS A 26 6.72 -10.58 4.44
N ILE A 27 6.13 -10.63 5.62
CA ILE A 27 4.96 -9.83 6.03
C ILE A 27 5.34 -8.58 6.85
N SER A 28 6.61 -8.44 7.23
CA SER A 28 7.14 -7.26 7.90
C SER A 28 7.44 -6.12 6.93
N GLY A 29 7.73 -4.93 7.46
CA GLY A 29 8.02 -3.74 6.68
C GLY A 29 9.17 -3.90 5.68
N ASN A 30 9.26 -2.98 4.71
CA ASN A 30 10.24 -3.00 3.62
C ASN A 30 10.23 -4.34 2.85
N GLY A 31 9.02 -4.90 2.68
CA GLY A 31 8.76 -6.10 1.89
C GLY A 31 8.61 -5.80 0.39
N TYR A 32 8.28 -6.83 -0.38
CA TYR A 32 8.11 -6.74 -1.84
C TYR A 32 7.12 -5.64 -2.25
N TYR A 33 5.91 -5.65 -1.67
CA TYR A 33 4.89 -4.65 -1.98
C TYR A 33 5.21 -3.26 -1.45
N THR A 34 5.93 -3.13 -0.33
CA THR A 34 6.42 -1.83 0.14
C THR A 34 7.32 -1.20 -0.91
N ASN A 35 8.30 -1.96 -1.43
CA ASN A 35 9.23 -1.46 -2.43
C ASN A 35 8.53 -1.14 -3.75
N LEU A 36 7.62 -2.01 -4.21
CA LEU A 36 6.82 -1.74 -5.42
C LEU A 36 6.03 -0.43 -5.31
N CYS A 37 5.38 -0.18 -4.18
CA CYS A 37 4.63 1.06 -3.96
C CYS A 37 5.57 2.28 -3.92
N GLN A 38 6.71 2.19 -3.23
CA GLN A 38 7.69 3.28 -3.20
C GLN A 38 8.22 3.62 -4.60
N ASP A 39 8.53 2.62 -5.42
CA ASP A 39 9.00 2.81 -6.79
C ASP A 39 7.89 3.37 -7.69
N PHE A 40 6.65 2.88 -7.53
CA PHE A 40 5.48 3.45 -8.20
C PHE A 40 5.35 4.94 -7.90
N PHE A 41 5.42 5.35 -6.63
CA PHE A 41 5.29 6.75 -6.25
C PHE A 41 6.43 7.62 -6.77
N LYS A 42 7.68 7.12 -6.71
CA LYS A 42 8.84 7.80 -7.30
C LYS A 42 8.64 8.04 -8.79
N ASN A 43 8.26 7.00 -9.54
CA ASN A 43 8.13 7.08 -11.00
C ASN A 43 6.90 7.88 -11.43
N LYS A 44 5.77 7.73 -10.72
CA LYS A 44 4.51 8.39 -11.07
C LYS A 44 4.54 9.89 -10.83
N TYR A 45 5.20 10.33 -9.76
CA TYR A 45 5.16 11.71 -9.29
C TYR A 45 6.53 12.42 -9.36
N GLY A 46 7.59 11.73 -9.76
CA GLY A 46 8.93 12.32 -9.92
C GLY A 46 9.65 12.56 -8.59
N PHE A 47 9.28 11.87 -7.51
CA PHE A 47 9.95 12.02 -6.22
C PHE A 47 11.34 11.36 -6.24
N ASN A 48 12.32 12.02 -5.62
CA ASN A 48 13.66 11.46 -5.46
C ASN A 48 13.64 10.19 -4.58
N LYS A 49 12.83 10.20 -3.51
CA LYS A 49 12.65 9.08 -2.60
C LYS A 49 11.22 9.06 -2.08
N CYS A 50 10.67 7.86 -1.89
CA CYS A 50 9.41 7.62 -1.21
C CYS A 50 9.65 6.59 -0.11
N LEU A 51 9.06 6.80 1.07
CA LEU A 51 9.11 5.93 2.24
C LEU A 51 7.68 5.71 2.72
N LEU A 52 7.26 4.46 2.89
CA LEU A 52 5.96 4.15 3.45
C LEU A 52 6.01 4.05 4.96
N THR A 53 5.06 4.70 5.62
CA THR A 53 4.81 4.65 7.07
C THR A 53 3.47 3.97 7.36
N THR A 54 3.19 3.68 8.63
CA THR A 54 1.94 3.05 9.09
C THR A 54 0.76 4.02 9.11
N SER A 55 1.01 5.33 9.16
CA SER A 55 -0.01 6.38 9.10
C SER A 55 0.57 7.70 8.60
N CYS A 56 -0.30 8.65 8.22
CA CYS A 56 0.14 10.01 7.89
C CYS A 56 0.69 10.76 9.10
N THR A 57 0.24 10.42 10.32
CA THR A 57 0.80 11.00 11.55
C THR A 57 2.23 10.55 11.78
N ASP A 58 2.56 9.28 11.51
CA ASP A 58 3.94 8.77 11.62
C ASP A 58 4.88 9.35 10.54
N ALA A 59 4.32 9.97 9.49
CA ALA A 59 5.08 10.56 8.38
C ALA A 59 5.43 12.04 8.59
N LEU A 60 4.74 12.73 9.50
CA LEU A 60 4.94 14.15 9.83
C LEU A 60 5.97 14.30 10.95
#